data_AF-A0A1M6YBI4-F1
#
_entry.id   AF-A0A1M6YBI4-F1
#
_cell.length_a   1.000
_cell.length_b   1.000
_cell.length_c   1.000
_cell.angle_alpha   90.00
_cell.angle_beta   90.00
_cell.angle_gamma   90.00
#
_symmetry.space_group_name_H-M   'P 1'
#
loop_
_entity.id
_entity.type
_entity.pdbx_description
1 polymer ?
#
loop_
_entity_poly.entity_id
_entity_poly.type
_entity_poly.pdbx_seq_one_letter_code
_entity_poly.pdbx_strand_id
1 'polypeptide(L)'
;MAVDEATKKQDELELYQIDDKAILPFFESHIDELRNFIQDRRCQNLSLLEYLKQFIRTYKLPFNMQRYMSVQTTYIKQVLQERVQDRQGAVSHWIQEHAGRHRNRMIQLQCLYLDRIKDSLLPEIQKLLERRLEALHSKLDESK
;
A
#
# COMPACT_ATOMS: atom_id res chain seq x y z
N MET A 1 16.30 -19.69 -17.90
CA MET A 1 15.84 -18.91 -16.73
C MET A 1 14.37 -19.23 -16.49
N ALA A 2 14.10 -20.27 -15.70
CA ALA A 2 12.75 -20.66 -15.30
C ALA A 2 12.32 -19.73 -14.15
N VAL A 3 11.85 -18.52 -14.49
CA VAL A 3 11.03 -17.75 -13.56
C VAL A 3 9.68 -18.47 -13.54
N ASP A 4 9.52 -19.25 -12.49
CA ASP A 4 8.55 -20.33 -12.31
C ASP A 4 7.13 -19.87 -12.67
N GLU A 5 6.45 -20.64 -13.52
CA GLU A 5 5.06 -20.43 -13.92
C GLU A 5 4.13 -20.36 -12.69
N ALA A 6 4.53 -21.04 -11.60
CA ALA A 6 3.90 -20.95 -10.29
C ALA A 6 3.99 -19.55 -9.67
N THR A 7 5.13 -18.88 -9.83
CA THR A 7 5.35 -17.52 -9.31
C THR A 7 4.50 -16.50 -10.07
N LYS A 8 4.38 -16.65 -11.39
CA LYS A 8 3.50 -15.81 -12.23
C LYS A 8 2.01 -15.98 -11.90
N LYS A 9 1.54 -17.22 -11.69
CA LYS A 9 0.15 -17.46 -11.25
C LYS A 9 -0.12 -16.85 -9.88
N GLN A 10 0.85 -16.91 -8.98
CA GLN A 10 0.78 -16.25 -7.68
C GLN A 10 0.73 -14.73 -7.82
N ASP A 11 1.56 -14.14 -8.69
CA ASP A 11 1.57 -12.69 -8.96
C ASP A 11 0.25 -12.19 -9.55
N GLU A 12 -0.35 -12.93 -10.50
CA GLU A 12 -1.67 -12.57 -11.04
C GLU A 12 -2.72 -12.61 -9.94
N LEU A 13 -2.79 -13.70 -9.16
CA LEU A 13 -3.72 -13.83 -8.04
C LEU A 13 -3.52 -12.75 -6.96
N GLU A 14 -2.29 -12.29 -6.71
CA GLU A 14 -1.97 -11.22 -5.76
C GLU A 14 -2.28 -9.82 -6.31
N LEU A 15 -2.06 -9.57 -7.61
CA LEU A 15 -2.46 -8.32 -8.28
C LEU A 15 -3.99 -8.16 -8.30
N TYR A 16 -4.74 -9.25 -8.52
CA TYR A 16 -6.22 -9.26 -8.41
C TYR A 16 -6.73 -9.03 -6.97
N GLN A 17 -5.84 -9.00 -5.96
CA GLN A 17 -6.20 -8.67 -4.58
C GLN A 17 -6.08 -7.19 -4.24
N ILE A 18 -5.43 -6.37 -5.09
CA ILE A 18 -5.44 -4.92 -4.92
C ILE A 18 -6.85 -4.44 -5.26
N ASP A 19 -7.54 -3.91 -4.25
CA ASP A 19 -8.86 -3.33 -4.41
C ASP A 19 -8.72 -1.85 -4.76
N ASP A 20 -9.04 -1.49 -5.99
CA ASP A 20 -9.02 -0.09 -6.48
C ASP A 20 -9.78 0.85 -5.55
N LYS A 21 -10.89 0.36 -4.97
CA LYS A 21 -11.74 1.15 -4.08
C LYS A 21 -11.07 1.45 -2.74
N ALA A 22 -10.02 0.72 -2.37
CA ALA A 22 -9.26 0.96 -1.15
C ALA A 22 -8.12 1.98 -1.34
N ILE A 23 -7.73 2.31 -2.58
CA ILE A 23 -6.54 3.12 -2.85
C ILE A 23 -6.77 4.58 -2.49
N LEU A 24 -7.87 5.19 -2.95
CA LEU A 24 -8.16 6.59 -2.63
C LEU A 24 -8.41 6.80 -1.13
N PRO A 25 -9.25 5.99 -0.44
CA PRO A 25 -9.44 6.10 1.01
C PRO A 25 -8.15 5.90 1.82
N PHE A 26 -7.23 5.07 1.33
CA PHE A 26 -5.92 4.92 1.95
C PHE A 26 -5.16 6.25 1.97
N PHE A 27 -5.10 6.97 0.85
CA PHE A 27 -4.43 8.26 0.81
C PHE A 27 -5.19 9.36 1.55
N GLU A 28 -6.53 9.33 1.56
CA GLU A 28 -7.34 10.25 2.36
C GLU A 28 -7.05 10.13 3.86
N SER A 29 -6.97 8.89 4.36
CA SER A 29 -6.66 8.62 5.78
C SER A 29 -5.22 8.91 6.19
N HIS A 30 -4.31 9.08 5.23
CA HIS A 30 -2.89 9.40 5.46
C HIS A 30 -2.48 10.72 4.81
N ILE A 31 -3.42 11.62 4.55
CA ILE A 31 -3.20 12.80 3.72
C ILE A 31 -2.20 13.78 4.36
N ASP A 32 -2.23 13.91 5.68
CA ASP A 32 -1.35 14.83 6.40
C ASP A 32 0.09 14.28 6.46
N GLU A 33 0.26 12.97 6.69
CA GLU A 33 1.56 12.30 6.59
C GLU A 33 2.12 12.39 5.18
N LEU A 34 1.27 12.20 4.16
CA LEU A 34 1.66 12.32 2.76
C LEU A 34 2.13 13.75 2.43
N ARG A 35 1.43 14.78 2.92
CA ARG A 35 1.83 16.18 2.74
C ARG A 35 3.20 16.45 3.37
N ASN A 36 3.38 16.07 4.63
CA ASN A 36 4.65 16.22 5.32
C ASN A 36 5.76 15.48 4.56
N PHE A 37 5.48 14.26 4.12
CA PHE A 37 6.43 13.45 3.36
C PHE A 37 6.89 14.13 2.04
N ILE A 38 5.95 14.74 1.30
CA ILE A 38 6.24 15.49 0.08
C ILE A 38 7.01 16.77 0.39
N GLN A 39 6.61 17.50 1.43
CA GLN A 39 7.27 18.75 1.84
C GLN A 39 8.72 18.52 2.23
N ASP A 40 9.00 17.48 3.03
CA ASP A 40 10.34 17.10 3.47
C ASP A 40 11.26 16.71 2.29
N ARG A 41 10.68 16.29 1.16
CA ARG A 41 11.40 15.80 -0.01
C ARG A 41 11.25 16.69 -1.23
N ARG A 42 10.72 17.90 -1.07
CA ARG A 42 10.38 18.81 -2.17
C ARG A 42 11.57 19.15 -3.07
N CYS A 43 12.79 19.10 -2.53
CA CYS A 43 14.03 19.33 -3.28
C CYS A 43 14.36 18.24 -4.32
N GLN A 44 13.68 17.08 -4.28
CA GLN A 44 13.97 15.95 -5.17
C GLN A 44 13.33 16.07 -6.56
N ASN A 45 12.49 17.10 -6.80
CA ASN A 45 11.83 17.35 -8.10
C ASN A 45 11.15 16.12 -8.71
N LEU A 46 10.55 15.28 -7.87
CA LEU A 46 9.85 14.06 -8.30
C LEU A 46 8.42 14.37 -8.77
N SER A 47 7.90 13.50 -9.64
CA SER A 47 6.48 13.53 -9.99
C SER A 47 5.62 13.08 -8.79
N LEU A 48 4.34 13.48 -8.77
CA LEU A 48 3.41 13.05 -7.73
C LEU A 48 3.36 11.53 -7.60
N LEU A 49 3.31 10.80 -8.73
CA LEU A 49 3.32 9.34 -8.76
C LEU A 49 4.54 8.75 -8.04
N GLU A 50 5.72 9.31 -8.25
CA GLU A 50 6.93 8.84 -7.59
C GLU A 50 6.93 9.15 -6.09
N TYR A 51 6.40 10.30 -5.65
CA TYR A 51 6.16 10.55 -4.23
C TYR A 51 5.21 9.53 -3.60
N LEU A 52 4.10 9.19 -4.27
CA LEU A 52 3.15 8.18 -3.78
C LEU A 52 3.81 6.80 -3.64
N LYS A 53 4.60 6.38 -4.63
CA LYS A 53 5.36 5.12 -4.57
C LYS A 53 6.39 5.12 -3.45
N GLN A 54 7.11 6.23 -3.26
CA GLN A 54 8.08 6.34 -2.17
C GLN A 54 7.41 6.35 -0.80
N PHE A 55 6.25 6.99 -0.67
CA PHE A 55 5.45 7.01 0.55
C PHE A 55 5.08 5.59 0.96
N ILE A 56 4.45 4.81 0.08
CA ILE A 56 4.06 3.42 0.38
C ILE A 56 5.27 2.51 0.66
N ARG A 57 6.41 2.74 0.00
CA ARG A 57 7.67 2.01 0.27
C ARG A 57 8.26 2.34 1.63
N THR A 58 8.24 3.61 2.01
CA THR A 58 8.83 4.09 3.27
C THR A 58 8.05 3.56 4.46
N TYR A 59 6.73 3.69 4.44
CA TYR A 59 5.87 3.25 5.54
C TYR A 59 5.48 1.76 5.44
N LYS A 60 5.84 1.10 4.33
CA LYS A 60 5.52 -0.29 4.02
C LYS A 60 4.03 -0.60 4.24
N LEU A 61 3.14 0.30 3.82
CA LEU A 61 1.70 0.17 4.08
C LEU A 61 0.95 -0.43 2.88
N PRO A 62 0.27 -1.58 3.07
CA PRO A 62 -0.75 -2.05 2.17
C PRO A 62 -1.95 -1.09 2.11
N PHE A 63 -2.53 -0.88 0.93
CA PHE A 63 -3.75 -0.06 0.73
C PHE A 63 -4.93 -0.60 1.55
N ASN A 64 -5.01 -1.92 1.71
CA ASN A 64 -6.00 -2.58 2.58
C ASN A 64 -5.32 -3.56 3.52
N MET A 65 -4.99 -3.08 4.73
CA MET A 65 -4.36 -3.90 5.77
C MET A 65 -5.23 -5.06 6.24
N GLN A 66 -6.56 -4.90 6.28
CA GLN A 66 -7.47 -5.97 6.69
C GLN A 66 -7.43 -7.13 5.69
N ARG A 67 -7.52 -6.81 4.39
CA ARG A 67 -7.45 -7.81 3.32
C ARG A 67 -6.07 -8.48 3.29
N TYR A 68 -5.01 -7.70 3.43
CA TYR A 68 -3.64 -8.21 3.55
C TYR A 68 -3.51 -9.24 4.69
N MET A 69 -4.00 -8.91 5.89
CA MET A 69 -3.95 -9.81 7.05
C MET A 69 -4.83 -11.06 6.90
N SER A 70 -5.98 -10.93 6.23
CA SER A 70 -6.85 -12.07 5.93
C SER A 70 -6.14 -13.09 5.02
N VAL A 71 -5.46 -12.62 3.98
CA VAL A 71 -4.69 -13.46 3.04
C VAL A 71 -3.54 -14.16 3.76
N GLN A 72 -2.79 -13.42 4.58
CA GLN A 72 -1.74 -14.01 5.42
C GLN A 72 -2.30 -15.08 6.37
N THR A 73 -3.44 -14.82 6.99
CA THR A 73 -4.09 -15.77 7.91
C THR A 73 -4.51 -17.05 7.20
N THR A 74 -5.09 -16.95 6.00
CA THR A 74 -5.51 -18.11 5.19
C THR A 74 -4.29 -18.93 4.77
N TYR A 75 -3.23 -18.28 4.29
CA TYR A 75 -2.01 -18.94 3.87
C TYR A 75 -1.33 -19.68 5.03
N ILE A 76 -1.20 -19.01 6.19
CA ILE A 76 -0.68 -19.64 7.41
C ILE A 76 -1.51 -20.87 7.79
N LYS A 77 -2.85 -20.80 7.71
CA LYS A 77 -3.71 -21.94 8.01
C LYS A 77 -3.52 -23.11 7.04
N GLN A 78 -3.33 -22.84 5.75
CA GLN A 78 -3.09 -23.89 4.74
C GLN A 78 -1.73 -24.56 4.92
N VAL A 79 -0.67 -23.78 5.13
CA VAL A 79 0.69 -24.32 5.32
C VAL A 79 0.84 -25.08 6.64
N LEU A 80 0.14 -24.65 7.69
CA LEU A 80 0.22 -25.27 9.01
C LEU A 80 -0.77 -26.41 9.24
N GLN A 81 -1.72 -26.66 8.32
CA GLN A 81 -2.59 -27.84 8.40
C GLN A 81 -1.79 -29.15 8.39
N GLU A 82 -0.57 -29.15 7.85
CA GLU A 82 0.31 -30.32 7.77
C GLU A 82 1.19 -30.54 9.02
N ARG A 83 1.26 -29.58 9.97
CA ARG A 83 2.13 -29.67 11.16
C ARG A 83 1.31 -29.56 12.45
N VAL A 84 0.87 -30.70 12.96
CA VAL A 84 -0.03 -30.81 14.13
C VAL A 84 0.67 -30.54 15.48
N GLN A 85 1.99 -30.68 15.55
CA GLN A 85 2.76 -30.42 16.79
C GLN A 85 3.43 -29.04 16.71
N ASP A 86 3.09 -28.19 17.68
CA ASP A 86 3.57 -26.80 17.88
C ASP A 86 3.16 -25.77 16.82
N ARG A 87 1.85 -25.50 16.79
CA ARG A 87 1.24 -24.48 15.93
C ARG A 87 1.75 -23.06 16.22
N GLN A 88 2.04 -22.71 17.48
CA GLN A 88 2.50 -21.37 17.82
C GLN A 88 3.95 -21.13 17.40
N GLY A 89 4.84 -22.09 17.64
CA GLY A 89 6.23 -22.04 17.17
C GLY A 89 6.31 -21.96 15.65
N ALA A 90 5.50 -22.76 14.95
CA ALA A 90 5.46 -22.77 13.49
C ALA A 90 4.90 -21.46 12.88
N VAL A 91 3.87 -20.84 13.48
CA VAL A 91 3.40 -19.49 13.07
C VAL A 91 4.51 -18.45 13.28
N SER A 92 5.17 -18.46 14.44
CA SER A 92 6.23 -17.50 14.76
C SER A 92 7.40 -17.59 13.78
N HIS A 93 7.86 -18.80 13.51
CA HIS A 93 8.91 -19.07 12.53
C HIS A 93 8.50 -18.62 11.12
N TRP A 94 7.25 -18.89 10.72
CA TRP A 94 6.74 -18.46 9.43
C TRP A 94 6.68 -16.94 9.31
N ILE A 95 6.22 -16.23 10.34
CA ILE A 95 6.19 -14.77 10.37
C ILE A 95 7.61 -14.22 10.21
N GLN A 96 8.57 -14.78 10.95
CA GLN A 96 9.97 -14.36 10.87
C GLN A 96 10.58 -14.58 9.47
N GLU A 97 10.26 -15.68 8.80
CA GLU A 97 10.87 -16.01 7.50
C GLU A 97 10.15 -15.42 6.28
N HIS A 98 8.82 -15.26 6.35
CA HIS A 98 8.01 -15.02 5.15
C HIS A 98 7.24 -13.70 5.20
N ALA A 99 6.86 -13.18 6.37
CA ALA A 99 6.02 -11.99 6.43
C ALA A 99 6.73 -10.74 5.88
N GLY A 100 8.04 -10.60 6.13
CA GLY A 100 8.84 -9.48 5.60
C GLY A 100 8.97 -9.51 4.07
N ARG A 101 9.23 -10.69 3.50
CA ARG A 101 9.32 -10.90 2.04
C ARG A 101 7.97 -10.67 1.36
N HIS A 102 6.91 -11.24 1.91
CA HIS A 102 5.54 -11.07 1.42
C HIS A 102 5.10 -9.61 1.46
N ARG A 103 5.38 -8.90 2.57
CA ARG A 103 5.10 -7.46 2.68
C ARG A 103 5.85 -6.67 1.62
N ASN A 104 7.15 -6.90 1.46
CA ASN A 104 7.94 -6.18 0.45
C ASN A 104 7.42 -6.44 -0.97
N ARG A 105 7.05 -7.69 -1.29
CA ARG A 105 6.44 -8.05 -2.58
C ARG A 105 5.12 -7.31 -2.79
N MET A 106 4.23 -7.33 -1.80
CA MET A 106 2.96 -6.62 -1.87
C MET A 106 3.15 -5.12 -2.13
N ILE A 107 4.10 -4.49 -1.44
CA ILE A 107 4.42 -3.07 -1.65
C ILE A 107 4.93 -2.81 -3.07
N GLN A 108 5.74 -3.70 -3.63
CA GLN A 108 6.19 -3.60 -5.03
C GLN A 108 5.02 -3.72 -6.00
N LEU A 109 4.12 -4.69 -5.80
CA LEU A 109 2.93 -4.86 -6.62
C LEU A 109 2.02 -3.62 -6.55
N GLN A 110 1.84 -3.03 -5.37
CA GLN A 110 1.11 -1.76 -5.23
C GLN A 110 1.76 -0.63 -6.02
N CYS A 111 3.08 -0.53 -6.02
CA CYS A 111 3.78 0.49 -6.82
C CYS A 111 3.52 0.30 -8.32
N LEU A 112 3.61 -0.95 -8.80
CA LEU A 112 3.33 -1.29 -10.20
C LEU A 112 1.86 -1.04 -10.55
N TYR A 113 0.96 -1.28 -9.61
CA TYR A 113 -0.46 -1.04 -9.81
C TYR A 113 -0.77 0.45 -9.92
N LEU A 114 -0.12 1.29 -9.13
CA LEU A 114 -0.22 2.75 -9.26
C LEU A 114 0.15 3.21 -10.67
N ASP A 115 1.17 2.62 -11.32
CA ASP A 115 1.51 2.95 -12.71
C ASP A 115 0.35 2.67 -13.69
N ARG A 116 -0.44 1.63 -13.42
CA ARG A 116 -1.58 1.23 -14.25
C ARG A 116 -2.77 2.17 -14.12
N ILE A 117 -3.01 2.70 -12.91
CA ILE A 117 -4.20 3.53 -12.61
C ILE A 117 -3.92 5.02 -12.47
N LYS A 118 -2.66 5.45 -12.69
CA LYS A 118 -2.21 6.83 -12.44
C LYS A 118 -3.09 7.89 -13.11
N ASP A 119 -3.60 7.63 -14.31
CA ASP A 119 -4.33 8.64 -15.09
C ASP A 119 -5.68 8.99 -14.47
N SER A 120 -6.32 8.05 -13.76
CA SER A 120 -7.53 8.31 -12.98
C SER A 120 -7.25 8.68 -11.53
N LEU A 121 -6.17 8.15 -10.94
CA LEU A 121 -5.84 8.37 -9.54
C LEU A 121 -5.22 9.74 -9.26
N LEU A 122 -4.22 10.17 -10.05
CA LEU A 122 -3.43 11.36 -9.76
C LEU A 122 -4.28 12.64 -9.67
N PRO A 123 -5.28 12.89 -10.54
CA PRO A 123 -6.15 14.05 -10.40
C PRO A 123 -6.90 14.10 -9.07
N GLU A 124 -7.37 12.95 -8.57
CA GLU A 124 -8.09 12.87 -7.31
C GLU A 124 -7.17 13.11 -6.10
N ILE A 125 -5.97 12.52 -6.12
CA ILE A 125 -4.96 12.77 -5.08
C ILE A 125 -4.55 14.25 -5.07
N GLN A 126 -4.41 14.86 -6.24
CA GLN A 126 -4.06 16.27 -6.32
C GLN A 126 -5.16 17.17 -5.71
N LYS A 127 -6.44 16.90 -6.01
CA LYS A 127 -7.56 17.58 -5.35
C LYS A 127 -7.53 17.41 -3.83
N LEU A 128 -7.23 16.20 -3.33
CA LEU A 128 -7.11 15.95 -1.89
C LEU A 128 -5.99 16.77 -1.24
N LEU A 129 -4.84 16.88 -1.92
CA LEU A 129 -3.72 17.70 -1.45
C LEU A 129 -4.08 19.18 -1.43
N GLU A 130 -4.84 19.67 -2.41
CA GLU A 130 -5.23 21.08 -2.58
C GLU A 130 -6.38 21.54 -1.66
N ARG A 131 -7.32 20.64 -1.28
CA ARG A 131 -8.54 20.96 -0.50
C ARG A 131 -8.37 21.73 0.83
N ARG A 132 -7.16 21.87 1.36
CA ARG A 132 -6.92 22.70 2.57
C ARG A 132 -6.76 24.19 2.25
N LEU A 133 -6.43 24.58 1.01
CA LEU A 133 -6.35 26.00 0.61
C LEU A 133 -7.72 26.67 0.69
N GLU A 134 -8.79 25.95 0.37
CA GLU A 134 -10.17 26.46 0.46
C GLU A 134 -10.67 26.47 1.90
N ALA A 135 -10.42 25.42 2.69
CA ALA A 135 -10.83 25.37 4.10
C ALA A 135 -10.11 26.40 5.01
N LEU A 136 -8.90 26.82 4.64
CA LEU A 136 -8.18 27.90 5.31
C LEU A 136 -8.63 29.29 4.81
N HIS A 137 -8.91 29.48 3.52
CA HIS A 137 -9.48 30.74 3.01
C HIS A 137 -10.89 31.00 3.55
N SER A 138 -11.77 29.99 3.59
CA SER A 138 -13.13 30.14 4.14
C SER A 138 -13.11 30.56 5.61
N LYS A 139 -12.18 30.02 6.42
CA LYS A 139 -12.03 30.43 7.83
C LYS A 139 -11.43 31.83 7.99
N LEU A 140 -10.65 32.30 7.02
CA LEU A 140 -10.07 33.65 7.03
C LEU A 140 -11.10 34.71 6.58
N ASP A 141 -11.97 34.38 5.63
CA ASP A 141 -13.04 35.26 5.14
C ASP A 141 -14.25 35.31 6.08
N GLU A 142 -14.53 34.26 6.87
CA GLU A 142 -15.52 34.29 7.94
C GLU A 142 -15.07 35.09 9.19
N SER A 143 -13.80 35.50 9.26
CA SER A 143 -13.21 36.29 10.35
C SER A 143 -13.02 37.77 10.01
N LYS A 144 -13.64 38.28 8.93
CA LYS A 144 -13.72 39.70 8.57
C LYS A 144 -15.14 40.23 8.73
#